data_AF-A0A7V8WHL8-F1
#
_entry.id   AF-A0A7V8WHL8-F1
#
_cell.length_a   1.000
_cell.length_b   1.000
_cell.length_c   1.000
_cell.angle_alpha   90.00
_cell.angle_beta   90.00
_cell.angle_gamma   90.00
#
_symmetry.space_group_name_H-M   'P 1'
#
loop_
_entity.id
_entity.type
_entity.pdbx_description
1 polymer ?
#
loop_
_entity_poly.entity_id
_entity_poly.type
_entity_poly.pdbx_seq_one_letter_code
_entity_poly.pdbx_strand_id
1 'polypeptide(L)'
;MVERSEEWNRALLLLTDDFNKAESRAILSFGGWRHPVREEARRRQQISVEAMYKAPSDTAGWTTYFVEAVREYEPTSFRPTGPFGLARKDDCGLTTTGQAWVHVGPANKSEVEMTSRVSYCDRKGVNVMLPFGTVRARNRTYWVYQFSGYEDEWYQVVRPEPKDIDVAVTFHAGSCPE
;
A
#
# COMPACT_ATOMS: atom_id res chain seq x y z
N MET A 1 -21.22 -5.39 11.15
CA MET A 1 -19.97 -6.09 10.83
C MET A 1 -20.13 -6.57 9.40
N VAL A 2 -19.49 -5.92 8.42
CA VAL A 2 -19.60 -6.34 7.01
C VAL A 2 -18.78 -7.61 6.88
N GLU A 3 -19.42 -8.71 6.53
CA GLU A 3 -18.74 -9.97 6.25
C GLU A 3 -17.85 -9.76 5.02
N ARG A 4 -16.52 -9.73 5.25
CA ARG A 4 -15.53 -9.55 4.18
C ARG A 4 -15.41 -10.84 3.38
N SER A 5 -15.21 -10.73 2.07
CA SER A 5 -15.05 -11.91 1.21
C SER A 5 -13.82 -12.75 1.61
N GLU A 6 -13.85 -14.05 1.32
CA GLU A 6 -12.70 -14.94 1.55
C GLU A 6 -11.42 -14.43 0.86
N GLU A 7 -11.57 -13.84 -0.33
CA GLU A 7 -10.46 -13.27 -1.10
C GLU A 7 -9.81 -12.09 -0.37
N TRP A 8 -10.61 -11.26 0.29
CA TRP A 8 -10.13 -10.15 1.10
C TRP A 8 -9.34 -10.63 2.32
N ASN A 9 -9.85 -11.65 3.01
CA ASN A 9 -9.16 -12.24 4.16
C ASN A 9 -7.85 -12.94 3.74
N ARG A 10 -7.85 -13.59 2.57
CA ARG A 10 -6.65 -14.18 1.99
C ARG A 10 -5.60 -13.11 1.66
N ALA A 11 -6.00 -11.97 1.08
CA ALA A 11 -5.08 -10.86 0.80
C ALA A 11 -4.43 -10.36 2.10
N LEU A 12 -5.19 -10.16 3.17
CA LEU A 12 -4.65 -9.76 4.48
C LEU A 12 -3.56 -10.73 4.99
N LEU A 13 -3.79 -12.04 4.88
CA LEU A 13 -2.83 -13.06 5.29
C LEU A 13 -1.55 -13.01 4.45
N LEU A 14 -1.67 -12.87 3.13
CA LEU A 14 -0.54 -12.79 2.22
C LEU A 14 0.31 -11.54 2.43
N LEU A 15 -0.31 -10.42 2.79
CA LEU A 15 0.36 -9.13 2.87
C LEU A 15 1.06 -8.88 4.21
N THR A 16 0.60 -9.48 5.31
CA THR A 16 1.01 -9.06 6.66
C THR A 16 2.53 -9.04 6.89
N ASP A 17 3.24 -10.10 6.49
CA ASP A 17 4.69 -10.18 6.69
C ASP A 17 5.46 -9.19 5.83
N ASP A 18 5.08 -9.04 4.56
CA ASP A 18 5.75 -8.11 3.65
C ASP A 18 5.40 -6.66 3.96
N PHE A 19 4.22 -6.38 4.51
CA PHE A 19 3.85 -5.08 5.06
C PHE A 19 4.74 -4.71 6.24
N ASN A 20 4.94 -5.63 7.19
CA ASN A 20 5.82 -5.39 8.34
C ASN A 20 7.27 -5.11 7.91
N LYS A 21 7.78 -5.82 6.89
CA LYS A 21 9.11 -5.58 6.32
C LYS A 21 9.17 -4.22 5.61
N ALA A 22 8.17 -3.91 4.79
CA ALA A 22 8.11 -2.66 4.02
C ALA A 22 7.97 -1.44 4.94
N GLU A 23 7.12 -1.51 5.96
CA GLU A 23 7.03 -0.50 7.02
C GLU A 23 8.37 -0.27 7.70
N SER A 24 9.07 -1.35 8.09
CA SER A 24 10.38 -1.23 8.75
C SER A 24 11.40 -0.53 7.86
N ARG A 25 11.42 -0.84 6.55
CA ARG A 25 12.27 -0.12 5.57
C ARG A 25 11.88 1.35 5.45
N ALA A 26 10.58 1.64 5.40
CA ALA A 26 10.08 3.01 5.30
C ALA A 26 10.44 3.86 6.52
N ILE A 27 10.39 3.29 7.73
CA ILE A 27 10.81 3.99 8.96
C ILE A 27 12.30 4.34 8.91
N LEU A 28 13.14 3.43 8.42
CA LEU A 28 14.59 3.62 8.36
C LEU A 28 15.00 4.75 7.39
N SER A 29 14.16 5.12 6.41
CA SER A 29 14.49 6.18 5.45
C SER A 29 14.40 7.59 6.03
N PHE A 30 13.71 7.79 7.17
CA PHE A 30 13.52 9.10 7.80
C PHE A 30 14.71 9.63 8.62
N GLY A 31 15.92 9.07 8.45
CA GLY A 31 17.17 9.65 8.95
C GLY A 31 17.11 10.21 10.38
N GLY A 32 17.02 9.33 11.39
CA GLY A 32 17.04 9.74 12.81
C GLY A 32 15.66 9.97 13.44
N TRP A 33 14.59 10.06 12.65
CA TRP A 33 13.23 9.95 13.17
C TRP A 33 12.99 8.55 13.77
N ARG A 34 12.28 8.51 14.91
CA ARG A 34 11.92 7.26 15.58
C ARG A 34 10.41 7.10 15.59
N HIS A 35 9.94 5.97 15.09
CA HIS A 35 8.52 5.66 15.14
C HIS A 35 8.04 5.63 16.60
N PRO A 36 6.99 6.39 16.95
CA PRO A 36 6.56 6.54 18.33
C PRO A 36 5.91 5.27 18.90
N VAL A 37 5.27 4.44 18.06
CA VAL A 37 4.90 3.06 18.43
C VAL A 37 6.09 2.10 18.25
N ARG A 38 6.39 1.31 19.28
CA ARG A 38 7.43 0.25 19.24
C ARG A 38 7.10 -0.85 18.25
N GLU A 39 8.11 -1.46 17.64
CA GLU A 39 7.94 -2.47 16.59
C GLU A 39 7.04 -3.64 16.99
N GLU A 40 7.22 -4.17 18.20
CA GLU A 40 6.39 -5.26 18.71
C GLU A 40 4.90 -4.86 18.76
N ALA A 41 4.59 -3.64 19.17
CA ALA A 41 3.23 -3.13 19.20
C ALA A 41 2.67 -2.91 17.79
N ARG A 42 3.50 -2.40 16.85
CA ARG A 42 3.10 -2.24 15.44
C ARG A 42 2.73 -3.58 14.80
N ARG A 43 3.55 -4.61 14.98
CA ARG A 43 3.32 -5.96 14.43
C ARG A 43 2.04 -6.61 14.96
N ARG A 44 1.58 -6.25 16.15
CA ARG A 44 0.32 -6.73 16.74
C ARG A 44 -0.91 -6.00 16.22
N GLN A 45 -0.74 -4.83 15.62
CA GLN A 45 -1.84 -4.10 15.00
C GLN A 45 -2.15 -4.67 13.60
N GLN A 46 -3.42 -4.97 13.40
CA GLN A 46 -3.91 -5.49 12.13
C GLN A 46 -3.82 -4.42 11.04
N ILE A 47 -3.40 -4.84 9.86
CA ILE A 47 -3.57 -4.04 8.65
C ILE A 47 -5.02 -4.16 8.17
N SER A 48 -5.52 -3.13 7.50
CA SER A 48 -6.77 -3.16 6.75
C SER A 48 -6.48 -2.94 5.28
N VAL A 49 -7.03 -3.78 4.40
CA VAL A 49 -7.06 -3.48 2.97
C VAL A 49 -8.03 -2.31 2.76
N GLU A 50 -7.65 -1.30 1.98
CA GLU A 50 -8.52 -0.19 1.55
C GLU A 50 -9.04 -0.43 0.13
N ALA A 51 -8.17 -0.92 -0.75
CA ALA A 51 -8.52 -1.20 -2.14
C ALA A 51 -7.86 -2.50 -2.63
N MET A 52 -8.56 -3.22 -3.50
CA MET A 52 -8.05 -4.42 -4.15
C MET A 52 -8.61 -4.52 -5.57
N TYR A 53 -7.70 -4.60 -6.54
CA TYR A 53 -8.01 -4.76 -7.95
C TYR A 53 -7.43 -6.08 -8.46
N LYS A 54 -8.09 -6.72 -9.41
CA LYS A 54 -7.73 -8.07 -9.89
C LYS A 54 -7.82 -8.13 -11.41
N ALA A 55 -6.84 -8.77 -12.04
CA ALA A 55 -6.92 -9.18 -13.44
C ALA A 55 -6.18 -10.51 -13.68
N PRO A 56 -6.53 -11.27 -14.73
CA PRO A 56 -5.73 -12.39 -15.19
C PRO A 56 -4.31 -11.95 -15.53
N SER A 57 -3.31 -12.78 -15.19
CA SER A 57 -1.93 -12.57 -15.65
C SER A 57 -1.73 -13.16 -17.05
N ASP A 58 -0.63 -12.79 -17.70
CA ASP A 58 -0.18 -13.41 -18.93
C ASP A 58 0.32 -14.84 -18.73
N THR A 59 0.76 -15.16 -17.50
CA THR A 59 1.15 -16.53 -17.14
C THR A 59 -0.10 -17.36 -16.88
N ALA A 60 -0.27 -18.45 -17.63
CA ALA A 60 -1.46 -19.30 -17.53
C ALA A 60 -1.67 -19.80 -16.08
N GLY A 61 -2.90 -19.65 -15.58
CA GLY A 61 -3.29 -20.03 -14.21
C GLY A 61 -2.85 -19.05 -13.12
N TRP A 62 -2.21 -17.94 -13.48
CA TRP A 62 -1.87 -16.87 -12.55
C TRP A 62 -2.88 -15.72 -12.61
N THR A 63 -3.13 -15.13 -11.45
CA THR A 63 -3.92 -13.93 -11.26
C THR A 63 -3.04 -12.87 -10.62
N THR A 64 -3.11 -11.64 -11.14
CA THR A 64 -2.45 -10.50 -10.55
C THR A 64 -3.46 -9.64 -9.81
N TYR A 65 -3.07 -9.18 -8.63
CA TYR A 65 -3.78 -8.22 -7.83
C TYR A 65 -2.91 -6.99 -7.61
N PHE A 66 -3.56 -5.83 -7.53
CA PHE A 66 -2.99 -4.66 -6.87
C PHE A 66 -3.77 -4.44 -5.57
N VAL A 67 -3.08 -4.27 -4.46
CA VAL A 67 -3.68 -4.10 -3.14
C VAL A 67 -3.12 -2.88 -2.43
N GLU A 68 -4.01 -2.06 -1.89
CA GLU A 68 -3.69 -0.97 -0.99
C GLU A 68 -4.13 -1.35 0.41
N ALA A 69 -3.23 -1.23 1.37
CA ALA A 69 -3.49 -1.57 2.77
C ALA A 69 -2.97 -0.46 3.68
N VAL A 70 -3.58 -0.32 4.85
CA VAL A 70 -3.22 0.66 5.86
C VAL A 70 -3.09 0.04 7.23
N ARG A 71 -2.24 0.64 8.05
CA ARG A 71 -2.22 0.47 9.50
C ARG A 71 -2.30 1.83 10.14
N GLU A 72 -3.34 2.04 10.92
CA GLU A 72 -3.57 3.29 11.63
C GLU A 72 -3.09 3.19 13.08
N TYR A 73 -2.49 4.27 13.56
CA TYR A 73 -1.97 4.41 14.90
C TYR A 73 -2.65 5.59 15.58
N GLU A 74 -3.44 5.28 16.61
CA GLU A 74 -4.21 6.27 17.36
C GLU A 74 -3.32 7.37 17.98
N PRO A 75 -3.71 8.66 17.94
CA PRO A 75 -2.93 9.77 18.50
C PRO A 75 -2.51 9.58 19.97
N THR A 76 -3.37 8.92 20.74
CA THR A 76 -3.14 8.64 22.17
C THR A 76 -1.96 7.70 22.43
N SER A 77 -1.42 7.06 21.40
CA SER A 77 -0.27 6.16 21.50
C SER A 77 1.08 6.88 21.54
N PHE A 78 1.13 8.21 21.43
CA PHE A 78 2.38 8.95 21.15
C PHE A 78 2.85 9.96 22.21
N ARG A 79 1.98 10.42 23.12
CA ARG A 79 2.37 11.35 24.20
C ARG A 79 1.58 11.08 25.49
N PRO A 80 2.17 11.39 26.67
CA PRO A 80 1.35 11.65 27.85
C PRO A 80 0.36 12.74 27.44
N THR A 81 -0.91 12.47 27.70
CA THR A 81 -1.97 13.46 27.63
C THR A 81 -1.49 14.77 28.27
N GLY A 82 -2.01 15.93 27.81
CA GLY A 82 -1.77 17.18 28.54
C GLY A 82 -2.14 17.03 30.03
N PRO A 83 -1.86 18.01 30.90
CA PRO A 83 -2.08 17.91 32.36
C PRO A 83 -3.50 17.49 32.82
N PHE A 84 -4.44 17.30 31.88
CA PHE A 84 -5.83 16.92 32.07
C PHE A 84 -6.30 15.71 31.24
N GLY A 85 -5.43 14.87 30.67
CA GLY A 85 -5.93 13.69 29.95
C GLY A 85 -6.40 13.95 28.50
N LEU A 86 -6.28 15.19 28.00
CA LEU A 86 -6.77 15.57 26.68
C LEU A 86 -5.71 15.38 25.60
N ALA A 87 -6.06 14.69 24.52
CA ALA A 87 -5.30 14.68 23.28
C ALA A 87 -5.10 16.13 22.80
N ARG A 88 -3.90 16.47 22.31
CA ARG A 88 -3.71 17.79 21.69
C ARG A 88 -4.62 17.85 20.46
N LYS A 89 -5.33 18.96 20.30
CA LYS A 89 -6.33 19.18 19.24
C LYS A 89 -5.76 19.03 17.81
N ASP A 90 -4.42 19.05 17.70
CA ASP A 90 -3.65 18.98 16.45
C ASP A 90 -2.89 17.66 16.28
N ASP A 91 -3.06 16.68 17.16
CA ASP A 91 -2.40 15.37 17.05
C ASP A 91 -3.25 14.48 16.14
N CYS A 92 -3.06 14.64 14.83
CA CYS A 92 -3.70 13.77 13.85
C CYS A 92 -2.82 12.52 13.71
N GLY A 93 -3.43 11.34 13.83
CA GLY A 93 -2.71 10.07 14.02
C GLY A 93 -1.67 9.75 12.96
N LEU A 94 -0.94 8.66 13.17
CA LEU A 94 0.04 8.18 12.21
C LEU A 94 -0.57 7.03 11.40
N THR A 95 -0.24 6.95 10.12
CA THR A 95 -0.68 5.87 9.25
C THR A 95 0.51 5.33 8.46
N THR A 96 0.66 4.02 8.44
CA THR A 96 1.46 3.34 7.42
C THR A 96 0.52 2.94 6.29
N THR A 97 0.79 3.41 5.07
CA THR A 97 0.12 2.94 3.86
C THR A 97 1.06 2.01 3.11
N GLY A 98 0.55 0.86 2.66
CA GLY A 98 1.26 -0.13 1.87
C GLY A 98 0.57 -0.32 0.52
N GLN A 99 1.36 -0.45 -0.53
CA GLN A 99 0.91 -0.76 -1.88
C GLN A 99 1.64 -2.00 -2.37
N ALA A 100 0.88 -2.96 -2.91
CA ALA A 100 1.43 -4.24 -3.28
C ALA A 100 0.90 -4.76 -4.62
N TRP A 101 1.81 -5.27 -5.43
CA TRP A 101 1.48 -6.21 -6.49
C TRP A 101 1.53 -7.63 -5.92
N VAL A 102 0.43 -8.37 -6.05
CA VAL A 102 0.32 -9.74 -5.54
C VAL A 102 0.00 -10.66 -6.71
N HIS A 103 0.85 -11.65 -6.94
CA HIS A 103 0.64 -12.67 -7.95
C HIS A 103 0.24 -13.97 -7.27
N VAL A 104 -0.90 -14.54 -7.65
CA VAL A 104 -1.37 -15.82 -7.13
C VAL A 104 -1.45 -16.83 -8.26
N GLY A 105 -0.72 -17.93 -8.13
CA GLY A 105 -0.62 -18.99 -9.12
C GLY A 105 -1.21 -20.33 -8.65
N PRO A 106 -1.04 -21.39 -9.45
CA PRO A 106 -1.47 -22.74 -9.10
C PRO A 106 -0.84 -23.23 -7.78
N ALA A 107 -1.55 -24.15 -7.10
CA ALA A 107 -1.13 -24.73 -5.83
C ALA A 107 -0.83 -23.69 -4.73
N ASN A 108 -1.57 -22.57 -4.73
CA ASN A 108 -1.44 -21.47 -3.76
C ASN A 108 -0.05 -20.83 -3.71
N LYS A 109 0.75 -20.93 -4.78
CA LYS A 109 1.97 -20.13 -4.91
C LYS A 109 1.60 -18.65 -4.96
N SER A 110 2.35 -17.82 -4.24
CA SER A 110 2.17 -16.39 -4.25
C SER A 110 3.50 -15.65 -4.25
N GLU A 111 3.56 -14.54 -4.96
CA GLU A 111 4.66 -13.58 -4.94
C GLU A 111 4.07 -12.20 -4.57
N VAL A 112 4.71 -11.49 -3.65
CA VAL A 112 4.27 -10.18 -3.16
C VAL A 112 5.42 -9.19 -3.32
N GLU A 113 5.18 -8.13 -4.09
CA GLU A 113 6.07 -6.98 -4.16
C GLU A 113 5.38 -5.80 -3.48
N MET A 114 5.96 -5.31 -2.39
CA MET A 114 5.33 -4.29 -1.56
C MET A 114 6.26 -3.15 -1.17
N THR A 115 5.70 -1.95 -1.30
CA THR A 115 6.26 -0.71 -0.77
C THR A 115 5.36 -0.18 0.34
N SER A 116 5.91 0.65 1.22
CA SER A 116 5.11 1.31 2.24
C SER A 116 5.63 2.72 2.51
N ARG A 117 4.74 3.57 2.98
CA ARG A 117 5.00 4.94 3.39
C ARG A 117 4.39 5.17 4.76
N VAL A 118 5.15 5.80 5.65
CA VAL A 118 4.64 6.27 6.93
C VAL A 118 4.34 7.76 6.80
N SER A 119 3.13 8.18 7.17
CA SER A 119 2.66 9.56 7.04
C SER A 119 1.75 9.92 8.20
N TYR A 120 1.56 11.22 8.43
CA TYR A 120 0.53 11.71 9.35
C TYR A 120 -0.81 11.79 8.60
N CYS A 121 -1.85 12.37 9.22
CA CYS A 121 -3.17 12.51 8.60
C CYS A 121 -3.20 13.27 7.28
N ASP A 122 -2.15 14.06 6.99
CA ASP A 122 -1.99 14.75 5.71
C ASP A 122 -1.70 13.78 4.56
N ARG A 123 -1.37 12.51 4.87
CA ARG A 123 -0.98 11.48 3.91
C ARG A 123 0.10 11.98 2.93
N LYS A 124 0.98 12.86 3.39
CA LYS A 124 2.03 13.45 2.55
C LYS A 124 2.95 12.34 2.02
N GLY A 125 3.20 12.37 0.71
CA GLY A 125 3.94 11.34 -0.02
C GLY A 125 3.26 9.99 -0.14
N VAL A 126 1.95 9.90 0.13
CA VAL A 126 1.11 8.73 -0.18
C VAL A 126 0.33 9.02 -1.45
N ASN A 127 0.34 8.05 -2.35
CA ASN A 127 -0.41 8.09 -3.59
C ASN A 127 -1.39 6.92 -3.58
N VAL A 128 -2.52 7.07 -4.26
CA VAL A 128 -3.51 6.00 -4.44
C VAL A 128 -3.60 5.61 -5.91
N MET A 129 -3.77 4.33 -6.19
CA MET A 129 -4.00 3.83 -7.54
C MET A 129 -5.46 4.04 -7.94
N LEU A 130 -5.68 4.74 -9.05
CA LEU A 130 -6.96 4.85 -9.73
C LEU A 130 -6.89 4.04 -11.04
N PRO A 131 -7.43 2.82 -11.07
CA PRO A 131 -7.33 1.98 -12.26
C PRO A 131 -8.29 2.44 -13.35
N PHE A 132 -7.77 2.56 -14.57
CA PHE A 132 -8.59 2.73 -15.78
C PHE A 132 -8.98 1.38 -16.39
N GLY A 133 -8.18 0.34 -16.14
CA GLY A 133 -8.49 -1.03 -16.49
C GLY A 133 -7.27 -1.77 -17.03
N THR A 134 -7.54 -2.76 -17.87
CA THR A 134 -6.49 -3.54 -18.55
C THR A 134 -6.67 -3.46 -20.06
N VAL A 135 -5.54 -3.48 -20.77
CA VAL A 135 -5.49 -3.53 -22.23
C VAL A 135 -4.72 -4.78 -22.64
N ARG A 136 -5.29 -5.56 -23.56
CA ARG A 136 -4.62 -6.73 -24.13
C ARG A 136 -4.01 -6.40 -25.48
N ALA A 137 -2.69 -6.56 -25.62
CA ALA A 137 -1.96 -6.28 -26.86
C ALA A 137 -0.87 -7.33 -27.08
N ARG A 138 -0.80 -7.91 -28.29
CA ARG A 138 0.17 -8.96 -28.66
C ARG A 138 0.24 -10.11 -27.63
N ASN A 139 -0.92 -10.56 -27.17
CA ASN A 139 -1.09 -11.61 -26.15
C ASN A 139 -0.52 -11.27 -24.75
N ARG A 140 -0.28 -9.98 -24.48
CA ARG A 140 0.12 -9.48 -23.16
C ARG A 140 -0.95 -8.58 -22.55
N THR A 141 -1.02 -8.54 -21.22
CA THR A 141 -2.01 -7.80 -20.44
C THR A 141 -1.31 -6.67 -19.73
N TYR A 142 -1.67 -5.45 -20.09
CA TYR A 142 -1.16 -4.23 -19.49
C TYR A 142 -2.20 -3.62 -18.57
N TRP A 143 -1.78 -3.21 -17.38
CA TRP A 143 -2.57 -2.41 -16.45
C TRP A 143 -2.37 -0.94 -16.78
N VAL A 144 -3.47 -0.21 -16.88
CA VAL A 144 -3.49 1.22 -17.14
C VAL A 144 -4.14 1.90 -15.94
N TYR A 145 -3.40 2.80 -15.29
CA TYR A 145 -3.87 3.48 -14.10
C TYR A 145 -3.20 4.84 -13.93
N GLN A 146 -3.79 5.63 -13.05
CA GLN A 146 -3.23 6.86 -12.51
C GLN A 146 -2.80 6.60 -11.06
N PHE A 147 -1.63 7.09 -10.69
CA PHE A 147 -1.32 7.34 -9.28
C PHE A 147 -1.62 8.80 -8.98
N SER A 148 -2.44 9.02 -7.94
CA SER A 148 -2.84 10.34 -7.49
C SER A 148 -2.42 10.53 -6.05
N GLY A 149 -1.57 11.51 -5.78
CA GLY A 149 -1.16 11.94 -4.46
C GLY A 149 -1.45 13.42 -4.24
N TYR A 150 -1.16 13.91 -3.03
CA TYR A 150 -1.19 15.34 -2.75
C TYR A 150 -0.06 16.09 -3.47
N GLU A 151 1.13 15.50 -3.51
CA GLU A 151 2.35 16.14 -4.03
C GLU A 151 2.54 15.93 -5.52
N ASP A 152 2.07 14.82 -6.07
CA ASP A 152 2.27 14.46 -7.47
C ASP A 152 1.18 13.54 -8.02
N GLU A 153 1.08 13.58 -9.35
CA GLU A 153 0.18 12.75 -10.13
C GLU A 153 0.90 12.26 -11.37
N TRP A 154 0.75 10.98 -11.69
CA TRP A 154 1.25 10.42 -12.95
C TRP A 154 0.40 9.23 -13.41
N TYR A 155 0.51 8.93 -14.70
CA TYR A 155 -0.13 7.79 -15.35
C TYR A 155 0.90 6.73 -15.67
N GLN A 156 0.54 5.46 -15.54
CA GLN A 156 1.41 4.35 -15.95
C GLN A 156 0.66 3.31 -16.75
N VAL A 157 1.41 2.68 -17.65
CA VAL A 157 1.07 1.43 -18.30
C VAL A 157 2.12 0.41 -17.90
N VAL A 158 1.72 -0.61 -17.16
CA VAL A 158 2.66 -1.63 -16.66
C VAL A 158 2.19 -3.04 -17.01
N ARG A 159 3.13 -3.96 -17.10
CA ARG A 159 2.90 -5.39 -17.22
C ARG A 159 3.48 -6.07 -15.98
N PRO A 160 2.63 -6.39 -14.99
CA PRO A 160 3.07 -7.00 -13.75
C PRO A 160 3.25 -8.51 -13.96
N GLU A 161 4.46 -9.01 -13.76
CA GLU A 161 4.86 -10.41 -13.82
C GLU A 161 5.32 -10.91 -12.44
N PRO A 162 5.28 -12.23 -12.16
CA PRO A 162 5.79 -12.74 -10.89
C PRO A 162 7.28 -12.37 -10.71
N LYS A 163 7.55 -11.38 -9.84
CA LYS A 163 8.86 -10.80 -9.45
C LYS A 163 9.36 -9.60 -10.28
N ASP A 164 8.59 -9.11 -11.23
CA ASP A 164 8.97 -7.92 -12.00
C ASP A 164 7.75 -7.13 -12.45
N ILE A 165 7.88 -5.81 -12.50
CA ILE A 165 6.84 -4.90 -12.99
C ILE A 165 7.43 -4.15 -14.17
N ASP A 166 7.16 -4.65 -15.37
CA ASP A 166 7.66 -4.04 -16.60
C ASP A 166 6.85 -2.78 -16.93
N VAL A 167 7.48 -1.62 -16.77
CA VAL A 167 6.88 -0.31 -17.02
C VAL A 167 7.01 0.03 -18.50
N ALA A 168 5.90 -0.04 -19.24
CA ALA A 168 5.85 0.31 -20.65
C ALA A 168 5.77 1.82 -20.90
N VAL A 169 5.02 2.53 -20.05
CA VAL A 169 4.83 3.98 -20.14
C VAL A 169 4.75 4.58 -18.74
N THR A 170 5.38 5.73 -18.54
CA THR A 170 5.14 6.63 -17.41
C THR A 170 4.96 8.04 -17.95
N PHE A 171 3.92 8.75 -17.50
CA PHE A 171 3.64 10.13 -17.87
C PHE A 171 3.30 10.95 -16.62
N HIS A 172 4.14 11.93 -16.30
CA HIS A 172 3.92 12.83 -15.16
C HIS A 172 2.88 13.90 -15.53
N ALA A 173 1.82 13.98 -14.73
CA ALA A 173 0.66 14.83 -15.00
C ALA A 173 0.74 16.16 -14.25
N GLY A 174 1.19 16.13 -13.00
CA GLY A 174 1.31 17.30 -12.15
C GLY A 174 2.20 17.04 -10.94
N SER A 175 2.80 18.10 -10.43
CA SER A 175 3.52 18.09 -9.16
C SER A 175 3.33 19.43 -8.44
N CYS A 176 3.35 19.39 -7.10
CA CYS A 176 3.50 20.57 -6.28
C CYS A 176 4.98 21.00 -6.29
N PRO A 177 5.29 22.29 -6.51
CA PRO A 177 6.65 22.79 -6.32
C PRO A 177 7.06 22.67 -4.86
N GLU A 178 8.32 22.28 -4.63
CA GLU A 178 8.96 22.21 -3.29
C GLU A 178 9.09 23.58 -2.62
#